data_AF-A0A7S0QWP2-F1
#
_entry.id   AF-A0A7S0QWP2-F1
#
_cell.length_a   1.000
_cell.length_b   1.000
_cell.length_c   1.000
_cell.angle_alpha   90.00
_cell.angle_beta   90.00
_cell.angle_gamma   90.00
#
_symmetry.space_group_name_H-M   'P 1'
#
loop_
_entity.id
_entity.type
_entity.pdbx_description
1 polymer ?
#
loop_
_entity_poly.entity_id
_entity_poly.type
_entity_poly.pdbx_seq_one_letter_code
_entity_poly.pdbx_strand_id
1 'polypeptide(L)'
;LELISCFLLVYCMCVVPVQLSFWKDIGPCEKLPTLEWDMWVDVFFLVEILLRFFIGVERNGKYVDDIKMVALYYSTGLSGFWFDMFTSVPLSWVDWSILQSCMDSPDQEANDTFKDAKSIRIVKTLRILKLGRLLKA
;
A
#
# COMPACT_ATOMS: atom_id res chain seq x y z
N LEU A 1 -2.03 1.79 -17.30
CA LEU A 1 -1.62 1.51 -15.91
C LEU A 1 -2.26 2.52 -14.96
N GLU A 2 -2.04 3.82 -15.17
CA GLU A 2 -2.50 4.88 -14.27
C GLU A 2 -4.02 4.93 -14.04
N LEU A 3 -4.83 4.68 -15.08
CA LEU A 3 -6.28 4.63 -14.94
C LEU A 3 -6.73 3.49 -13.99
N ILE A 4 -6.08 2.33 -14.09
CA ILE A 4 -6.35 1.19 -13.23
C ILE A 4 -5.90 1.52 -11.81
N SER A 5 -4.70 2.09 -11.65
CA SER A 5 -4.19 2.56 -10.36
C SER A 5 -5.14 3.58 -9.70
N CYS A 6 -5.68 4.53 -10.47
CA CYS A 6 -6.67 5.49 -9.98
C CYS A 6 -7.94 4.79 -9.49
N PHE A 7 -8.48 3.84 -10.27
CA PHE A 7 -9.66 3.08 -9.85
C PHE A 7 -9.43 2.29 -8.56
N LEU A 8 -8.27 1.62 -8.44
CA LEU A 8 -7.89 0.89 -7.22
C LEU A 8 -7.68 1.83 -6.02
N LEU A 9 -7.10 3.02 -6.25
CA LEU A 9 -6.95 4.02 -5.19
C LEU A 9 -8.31 4.55 -4.71
N VAL A 10 -9.25 4.82 -5.64
CA VAL A 10 -10.63 5.21 -5.30
C VAL A 10 -11.33 4.12 -4.49
N TYR A 11 -11.17 2.85 -4.89
CA TYR A 11 -11.63 1.71 -4.10
C TYR A 11 -11.07 1.75 -2.67
N CYS A 12 -9.75 1.94 -2.51
CA CYS A 12 -9.13 2.06 -1.19
C CYS A 12 -9.67 3.26 -0.40
N MET A 13 -9.93 4.40 -1.04
CA MET A 13 -10.50 5.58 -0.37
C MET A 13 -11.87 5.32 0.21
N CYS A 14 -12.69 4.49 -0.43
CA CYS A 14 -14.01 4.15 0.06
C CYS A 14 -13.95 3.05 1.12
N VAL A 15 -13.14 2.01 0.91
CA VAL A 15 -13.15 0.81 1.75
C VAL A 15 -12.38 1.01 3.06
N VAL A 16 -11.23 1.68 3.04
CA VAL A 16 -10.41 1.92 4.26
C VAL A 16 -11.19 2.64 5.37
N PRO A 17 -11.91 3.75 5.14
CA PRO A 17 -12.69 4.38 6.21
C PRO A 17 -13.86 3.51 6.67
N VAL A 18 -14.47 2.71 5.79
CA VAL A 18 -15.53 1.76 6.18
C VAL A 18 -14.97 0.67 7.10
N GLN A 19 -13.79 0.12 6.79
CA GLN A 19 -13.01 -0.78 7.66
C GLN A 19 -12.72 -0.17 9.03
N LEU A 20 -12.24 1.07 9.06
CA LEU A 20 -11.89 1.73 10.31
C LEU A 20 -13.12 2.09 11.16
N SER A 21 -14.25 2.42 10.54
CA SER A 21 -15.45 2.89 11.24
C SER A 21 -16.36 1.75 11.72
N PHE A 22 -16.65 0.78 10.85
CA PHE A 22 -17.61 -0.29 11.14
C PHE A 22 -16.97 -1.55 11.70
N TRP A 23 -15.68 -1.78 11.42
CA TRP A 23 -14.96 -2.98 11.81
C TRP A 23 -13.82 -2.70 12.80
N LYS A 24 -14.00 -1.64 13.61
CA LYS A 24 -13.08 -1.25 14.69
C LYS A 24 -12.99 -2.29 15.81
N ASP A 25 -14.07 -3.01 16.03
CA ASP A 25 -14.21 -3.98 17.12
C ASP A 25 -13.75 -5.38 16.72
N ILE A 26 -13.53 -5.62 15.42
CA ILE A 26 -12.90 -6.84 14.92
C ILE A 26 -11.45 -6.88 15.42
N GLY A 27 -11.16 -7.86 16.26
CA GLY A 27 -9.86 -8.08 16.89
C GLY A 27 -8.74 -8.38 15.87
N PRO A 28 -7.47 -8.36 16.30
CA PRO A 28 -6.33 -8.68 15.43
C PRO A 28 -6.35 -10.14 14.93
N CYS A 29 -7.02 -11.03 15.66
CA CYS A 29 -7.12 -12.45 15.33
C CYS A 29 -8.41 -12.81 14.56
N GLU A 30 -9.18 -11.82 14.10
CA GLU A 30 -10.38 -12.03 13.31
C GLU A 30 -10.17 -11.55 11.88
N LYS A 31 -10.57 -12.38 10.91
CA LYS A 31 -10.36 -12.10 9.48
C LYS A 31 -11.29 -11.00 8.99
N LEU A 32 -10.73 -9.93 8.42
CA LEU A 32 -11.52 -8.95 7.68
C LEU A 32 -12.06 -9.58 6.39
N PRO A 33 -13.34 -9.37 6.04
CA PRO A 33 -13.93 -9.98 4.84
C PRO A 33 -13.26 -9.51 3.54
N THR A 34 -12.68 -8.32 3.54
CA THR A 34 -12.00 -7.72 2.37
C THR A 34 -10.50 -8.03 2.31
N LEU A 35 -9.94 -8.76 3.28
CA LEU A 35 -8.48 -8.93 3.43
C LEU A 35 -7.82 -9.51 2.18
N GLU A 36 -8.44 -10.54 1.59
CA GLU A 36 -7.90 -11.20 0.39
C GLU A 36 -7.82 -10.23 -0.80
N TRP A 37 -8.87 -9.42 -1.00
CA TRP A 37 -8.89 -8.43 -2.07
C TRP A 37 -7.87 -7.31 -1.82
N ASP A 38 -7.75 -6.85 -0.57
CA ASP A 38 -6.77 -5.83 -0.23
C ASP A 38 -5.32 -6.33 -0.43
N MET A 39 -5.05 -7.63 -0.22
CA MET A 39 -3.74 -8.23 -0.56
C MET A 39 -3.46 -8.22 -2.07
N TRP A 40 -4.47 -8.48 -2.91
CA TRP A 40 -4.33 -8.38 -4.37
C TRP A 40 -4.05 -6.94 -4.81
N VAL A 41 -4.75 -5.98 -4.23
CA VAL A 41 -4.51 -4.54 -4.47
C VAL A 41 -3.09 -4.13 -4.08
N ASP A 42 -2.57 -4.67 -2.97
CA ASP A 42 -1.19 -4.41 -2.52
C ASP A 42 -0.15 -4.93 -3.52
N VAL A 43 -0.34 -6.15 -4.02
CA VAL A 43 0.53 -6.73 -5.05
C VAL A 43 0.48 -5.89 -6.32
N PHE A 44 -0.70 -5.43 -6.74
CA PHE A 44 -0.82 -4.56 -7.91
C PHE A 44 -0.01 -3.27 -7.77
N PHE A 45 -0.11 -2.58 -6.62
CA PHE A 45 0.66 -1.35 -6.39
C PHE A 45 2.17 -1.60 -6.30
N LEU A 46 2.60 -2.75 -5.78
CA LEU A 46 4.01 -3.12 -5.76
C LEU A 46 4.53 -3.37 -7.18
N VAL A 47 3.77 -4.10 -7.99
CA VAL A 47 4.08 -4.32 -9.42
C VAL A 47 4.08 -3.01 -10.18
N GLU A 48 3.15 -2.09 -9.92
CA GLU A 48 3.13 -0.75 -10.52
C GLU A 48 4.45 0.00 -10.27
N ILE A 49 4.96 -0.03 -9.04
CA ILE A 49 6.24 0.60 -8.69
C ILE A 49 7.38 0.00 -9.51
N LEU A 50 7.43 -1.33 -9.62
CA LEU A 50 8.45 -2.00 -10.42
C LEU A 50 8.34 -1.62 -11.90
N LEU A 51 7.13 -1.53 -12.44
CA LEU A 51 6.89 -1.10 -13.81
C LEU A 51 7.28 0.37 -14.05
N ARG A 52 7.14 1.24 -13.06
CA ARG A 52 7.57 2.66 -13.16
C ARG A 52 9.07 2.81 -13.44
N PHE A 53 9.91 1.87 -13.02
CA PHE A 53 11.34 1.88 -13.37
C PHE A 53 11.61 1.64 -14.87
N PHE A 54 10.65 1.06 -15.58
CA PHE A 54 10.74 0.79 -17.02
C PHE A 54 9.98 1.81 -17.89
N ILE A 55 9.31 2.78 -17.27
CA ILE A 55 8.61 3.85 -17.98
C ILE A 55 9.55 5.05 -18.11
N GLY A 56 9.80 5.49 -19.34
CA GLY A 56 10.66 6.62 -19.61
C GLY A 56 10.07 7.92 -19.07
N VAL A 57 10.95 8.85 -18.70
CA VAL A 57 10.59 10.15 -18.14
C VAL A 57 10.93 11.26 -19.11
N GLU A 58 10.05 12.25 -19.20
CA GLU A 58 10.32 13.46 -19.98
C GLU A 58 11.18 14.43 -19.17
N ARG A 59 12.32 14.82 -19.73
CA ARG A 59 13.24 15.77 -19.11
C ARG A 59 13.59 16.88 -20.10
N ASN A 60 13.23 18.12 -19.78
CA ASN A 60 13.53 19.30 -20.59
C ASN A 60 13.07 19.17 -22.06
N GLY A 61 11.89 18.60 -22.29
CA GLY A 61 11.35 18.37 -23.63
C GLY A 61 12.00 17.21 -24.41
N LYS A 62 12.81 16.37 -23.75
CA LYS A 62 13.37 15.14 -24.32
C LYS A 62 12.91 13.93 -23.53
N TYR A 63 12.40 12.94 -24.22
CA TYR A 63 12.06 11.65 -23.64
C TYR A 63 13.34 10.83 -23.44
N VAL A 64 13.59 10.38 -22.21
CA VAL A 64 14.74 9.53 -21.86
C VAL A 64 14.21 8.14 -21.51
N ASP A 65 14.68 7.13 -22.24
CA ASP A 65 14.27 5.73 -22.10
C ASP A 65 15.39 4.81 -21.56
N ASP A 66 16.60 5.34 -21.33
CA ASP A 66 17.68 4.58 -20.72
C ASP A 66 17.32 4.17 -19.29
N ILE A 67 17.14 2.86 -19.09
CA ILE A 67 16.73 2.23 -17.83
C ILE A 67 17.62 2.67 -16.66
N LYS A 68 18.94 2.83 -16.87
CA LYS A 68 19.86 3.27 -15.79
C LYS A 68 19.59 4.71 -15.41
N MET A 69 19.36 5.56 -16.40
CA MET A 69 19.09 6.98 -16.19
C MET A 69 17.71 7.20 -15.56
N VAL A 70 16.69 6.46 -16.01
CA VAL A 70 15.34 6.46 -15.44
C VAL A 70 15.38 5.98 -13.98
N ALA A 71 16.04 4.87 -13.69
CA ALA A 71 16.14 4.33 -12.33
C ALA A 71 16.87 5.29 -11.38
N LEU A 72 17.97 5.89 -11.82
CA LEU A 72 18.71 6.87 -11.03
C LEU A 72 17.88 8.14 -10.80
N TYR A 73 17.18 8.62 -11.83
CA TYR A 73 16.31 9.79 -11.71
C TYR A 73 15.14 9.53 -10.75
N TYR A 74 14.47 8.39 -10.89
CA TYR A 74 13.35 7.99 -10.05
C TYR A 74 13.75 7.72 -8.59
N SER A 75 14.94 7.16 -8.35
CA SER A 75 15.45 6.90 -7.00
C SER A 75 16.03 8.13 -6.29
N THR A 76 16.65 9.06 -7.04
CA THR A 76 17.29 10.26 -6.47
C THR A 76 16.27 11.36 -6.15
N GLY A 77 15.08 11.32 -6.80
CA GLY A 77 14.01 12.28 -6.54
C GLY A 77 13.37 12.11 -5.16
N LEU A 78 13.28 13.20 -4.38
CA LEU A 78 12.62 13.24 -3.07
C LEU A 78 11.13 12.82 -3.14
N SER A 79 10.50 13.05 -4.29
CA SER A 79 9.10 12.71 -4.57
C SER A 79 8.93 11.40 -5.34
N GLY A 80 10.00 10.68 -5.70
CA GLY A 80 9.97 9.54 -6.63
C GLY A 80 9.73 8.20 -5.96
N PHE A 81 10.80 7.42 -5.83
CA PHE A 81 10.77 6.05 -5.32
C PHE A 81 10.36 5.96 -3.84
N TRP A 82 10.98 6.75 -2.97
CA TRP A 82 10.73 6.67 -1.52
C TRP A 82 9.28 6.96 -1.17
N PHE A 83 8.68 7.97 -1.80
CA PHE A 83 7.27 8.29 -1.60
C PHE A 83 6.35 7.15 -2.07
N ASP A 84 6.59 6.59 -3.26
CA ASP A 84 5.78 5.49 -3.76
C ASP A 84 5.94 4.21 -2.91
N MET A 85 7.15 3.96 -2.41
CA MET A 85 7.45 2.84 -1.52
C MET A 85 6.74 2.97 -0.16
N PHE A 86 6.82 4.14 0.50
CA PHE A 86 6.12 4.38 1.77
C PHE A 86 4.60 4.35 1.63
N THR A 87 4.07 4.84 0.51
CA THR A 87 2.62 4.84 0.27
C THR A 87 2.09 3.49 -0.21
N SER A 88 2.93 2.60 -0.73
CA SER A 88 2.51 1.28 -1.26
C SER A 88 2.97 0.11 -0.40
N VAL A 89 3.28 0.33 0.88
CA VAL A 89 3.65 -0.75 1.81
C VAL A 89 2.51 -1.78 1.87
N PRO A 90 2.78 -3.09 1.68
CA PRO A 90 1.77 -4.14 1.66
C PRO A 90 1.31 -4.51 3.08
N LEU A 91 0.60 -3.59 3.75
CA LEU A 91 0.14 -3.75 5.13
C LEU A 91 -0.91 -4.86 5.30
N SER A 92 -1.62 -5.24 4.23
CA SER A 92 -2.60 -6.34 4.29
C SER A 92 -1.92 -7.70 4.48
N TRP A 93 -0.66 -7.84 4.03
CA TRP A 93 0.16 -9.01 4.30
C TRP A 93 0.61 -9.09 5.76
N VAL A 94 0.82 -7.94 6.40
CA VAL A 94 1.13 -7.88 7.83
C VAL A 94 -0.09 -8.32 8.64
N ASP A 95 -1.29 -7.84 8.31
CA ASP A 95 -2.53 -8.30 8.94
C ASP A 95 -2.74 -9.81 8.78
N TRP A 96 -2.45 -10.36 7.59
CA TRP A 96 -2.52 -11.80 7.35
C TRP A 96 -1.51 -12.59 8.18
N SER A 97 -0.28 -12.10 8.31
CA SER A 97 0.75 -12.73 9.14
C SER A 97 0.37 -12.76 10.63
N ILE A 98 -0.24 -11.67 11.13
CA ILE A 98 -0.75 -11.59 12.51
C ILE A 98 -1.89 -12.60 12.71
N LEU A 99 -2.83 -12.66 11.76
CA LEU A 99 -3.93 -13.62 11.80
C LEU A 99 -3.42 -15.06 11.86
N GLN A 100 -2.40 -15.40 11.06
CA GLN A 100 -1.81 -16.73 11.04
C GLN A 100 -1.10 -17.04 12.37
N SER A 101 -0.37 -16.09 12.95
CA SER A 101 0.23 -16.27 14.28
C SER A 101 -0.81 -16.51 15.37
N CYS A 102 -1.98 -15.86 15.31
CA CYS A 102 -3.08 -16.13 16.24
C CYS A 102 -3.65 -17.55 16.11
N MET A 103 -3.67 -18.12 14.89
CA MET A 103 -4.15 -19.48 14.67
C MET A 103 -3.17 -20.53 15.19
N ASP A 104 -1.86 -20.28 15.07
CA ASP A 104 -0.82 -21.20 15.53
C ASP A 104 -0.55 -21.11 17.04
N SER A 105 -0.91 -20.00 17.71
CA SER A 105 -0.64 -19.77 19.14
C SER A 105 -1.86 -19.12 19.82
N PRO A 106 -2.82 -19.92 20.33
CA PRO A 106 -4.02 -19.39 21.00
C PRO A 106 -3.75 -18.78 22.39
N ASP A 107 -2.48 -18.64 22.79
CA ASP A 107 -2.09 -18.15 24.12
C ASP A 107 -2.42 -16.65 24.30
N GLN A 108 -3.02 -16.32 25.45
CA GLN A 108 -3.53 -14.98 25.79
C GLN A 108 -2.46 -13.87 25.78
N GLU A 109 -1.17 -14.18 25.95
CA GLU A 109 -0.09 -13.19 25.95
C GLU A 109 0.21 -12.62 24.56
N ALA A 110 -0.05 -13.39 23.48
CA ALA A 110 0.10 -12.89 22.12
C ALA A 110 -0.87 -11.73 21.83
N ASN A 111 -2.08 -11.77 22.40
CA ASN A 111 -3.11 -10.75 22.18
C ASN A 111 -2.71 -9.35 22.67
N ASP A 112 -1.88 -9.25 23.72
CA ASP A 112 -1.40 -7.97 24.21
C ASP A 112 -0.29 -7.38 23.33
N THR A 113 0.52 -8.23 22.70
CA THR A 113 1.56 -7.79 21.74
C THR A 113 0.94 -7.25 20.45
N PHE A 114 -0.23 -7.77 20.04
CA PHE A 114 -0.93 -7.35 18.82
C PHE A 114 -1.97 -6.25 19.03
N LYS A 115 -2.10 -5.65 20.22
CA LYS A 115 -2.96 -4.47 20.45
C LYS A 115 -2.60 -3.30 19.53
N ASP A 116 -1.33 -3.19 19.13
CA ASP A 116 -0.83 -2.17 18.21
C ASP A 116 -1.13 -2.45 16.73
N ALA A 117 -1.72 -3.60 16.39
CA ALA A 117 -2.17 -3.88 15.02
C ALA A 117 -3.25 -2.89 14.54
N LYS A 118 -3.99 -2.24 15.46
CA LYS A 118 -4.90 -1.14 15.12
C LYS A 118 -4.17 0.06 14.51
N SER A 119 -2.94 0.34 14.95
CA SER A 119 -2.11 1.41 14.42
C SER A 119 -1.70 1.14 12.96
N ILE A 120 -1.44 -0.13 12.62
CA ILE A 120 -1.14 -0.57 11.24
C ILE A 120 -2.29 -0.25 10.28
N ARG A 121 -3.54 -0.38 10.73
CA ARG A 121 -4.72 -0.01 9.91
C ARG A 121 -4.77 1.49 9.61
N ILE A 122 -4.29 2.34 10.52
CA ILE A 122 -4.19 3.80 10.28
C ILE A 122 -3.15 4.08 9.19
N VAL A 123 -2.03 3.35 9.19
CA VAL A 123 -0.98 3.47 8.17
C VAL A 123 -1.51 3.09 6.77
N LYS A 124 -2.53 2.24 6.64
CA LYS A 124 -3.20 1.97 5.34
C LYS A 124 -3.77 3.23 4.70
N THR A 125 -4.15 4.22 5.51
CA THR A 125 -4.62 5.54 5.05
C THR A 125 -3.52 6.31 4.30
N LEU A 126 -2.23 6.01 4.50
CA LEU A 126 -1.15 6.66 3.74
C LEU A 126 -1.23 6.39 2.24
N ARG A 127 -1.87 5.30 1.80
CA ARG A 127 -2.12 5.00 0.37
C ARG A 127 -2.93 6.09 -0.31
N ILE A 128 -3.80 6.79 0.42
CA ILE A 128 -4.59 7.93 -0.08
C ILE A 128 -3.69 9.08 -0.53
N LEU A 129 -2.55 9.28 0.15
CA LEU A 129 -1.62 10.35 -0.19
C LEU A 129 -1.00 10.15 -1.58
N LYS A 130 -0.95 8.90 -2.09
CA LYS A 130 -0.52 8.59 -3.45
C LYS A 130 -1.41 9.27 -4.51
N LEU A 131 -2.71 9.41 -4.22
CA LEU A 131 -3.67 10.09 -5.10
C LEU A 131 -3.35 11.59 -5.21
N GLY A 132 -2.95 12.23 -4.10
CA GLY A 132 -2.57 13.64 -4.08
C GLY A 132 -1.35 13.95 -4.96
N ARG A 133 -0.45 12.97 -5.16
CA ARG A 133 0.65 13.08 -6.12
C ARG A 133 0.18 12.91 -7.57
N LEU A 134 -0.71 11.95 -7.84
CA LEU A 134 -1.28 11.74 -9.18
C LEU A 134 -2.10 12.95 -9.67
N LEU A 135 -2.77 13.66 -8.75
CA LEU A 135 -3.53 14.88 -9.06
C LEU A 135 -2.65 16.12 -9.26
N LYS A 136 -1.39 16.09 -8.81
CA LYS A 136 -0.42 17.18 -8.97
C LYS A 136 0.44 17.02 -10.24
N ALA A 137 0.25 15.93 -10.98
CA ALA A 137 0.91 15.68 -12.26
C ALA A 137 0.34 16.55 -13.38
#